data_AF-A0A372RLU6-F1
#
_entry.id   AF-A0A372RLU6-F1
#
_cell.length_a   1.000
_cell.length_b   1.000
_cell.length_c   1.000
_cell.angle_alpha   90.00
_cell.angle_beta   90.00
_cell.angle_gamma   90.00
#
_symmetry.space_group_name_H-M   'P 1'
#
loop_
_entity.id
_entity.type
_entity.pdbx_description
1 polymer ?
#
loop_
_entity_poly.entity_id
_entity_poly.type
_entity_poly.pdbx_seq_one_letter_code
_entity_poly.pdbx_strand_id
1 'polypeptide(L)'
;SNEFRQATLPVTEVRKLINAINNNKTEFDYFPFISKELKELVAIDDEIREENSKENKTKNELKEELEQMKKLLNDIIKSLNIDKDKIKEDNNDVIEKIDS
;
A
#
# COMPACT_ATOMS: atom_id res chain seq x y z
N SER A 1 -40.11 7.20 28.40
CA SER A 1 -39.10 6.27 27.87
C SER A 1 -38.18 7.08 26.98
N ASN A 2 -36.90 7.23 27.34
CA ASN A 2 -35.94 7.97 26.51
C ASN A 2 -35.22 6.93 25.65
N GLU A 3 -35.78 6.65 24.47
CA GLU A 3 -35.14 5.75 23.52
C GLU A 3 -33.95 6.46 22.90
N PHE A 4 -32.77 6.29 23.50
CA PHE A 4 -31.51 6.61 22.84
C PHE A 4 -31.38 5.71 21.62
N ARG A 5 -31.79 6.22 20.46
CA ARG A 5 -31.50 5.60 19.17
C ARG A 5 -29.98 5.61 19.00
N GLN A 6 -29.38 4.43 19.04
CA GLN A 6 -27.96 4.29 18.72
C GLN A 6 -27.78 4.64 17.24
N ALA A 7 -27.05 5.72 16.96
CA ALA A 7 -26.67 6.06 15.60
C ALA A 7 -25.62 5.06 15.12
N THR A 8 -25.95 4.24 14.13
CA THR A 8 -24.96 3.41 13.43
C THR A 8 -24.17 4.32 12.49
N LEU A 9 -22.97 4.70 12.91
CA LEU A 9 -22.04 5.44 12.07
C LEU A 9 -21.01 4.49 11.46
N PRO A 10 -20.65 4.65 10.17
CA PRO A 10 -19.53 3.91 9.59
C PRO A 10 -18.24 4.18 10.35
N VAL A 11 -17.40 3.16 10.51
CA VAL A 11 -16.09 3.27 11.20
C VAL A 11 -15.24 4.40 10.63
N THR A 12 -15.27 4.61 9.31
CA THR A 12 -14.56 5.71 8.63
C THR A 12 -15.01 7.10 9.08
N GLU A 13 -16.30 7.28 9.34
CA GLU A 13 -16.85 8.56 9.78
C GLU A 13 -16.55 8.80 11.27
N VAL A 14 -16.59 7.75 12.09
CA VAL A 14 -16.15 7.80 13.50
C VAL A 14 -14.69 8.24 13.59
N ARG A 15 -13.81 7.70 12.74
CA ARG A 15 -12.39 8.07 12.66
C ARG A 15 -12.19 9.54 12.28
N LYS A 16 -12.88 10.01 11.23
CA LYS A 16 -12.84 11.42 10.81
C LYS A 16 -13.29 12.36 11.94
N LEU A 17 -14.36 12.00 12.64
CA LEU A 17 -14.87 12.79 13.77
C LEU A 17 -13.85 12.86 14.91
N ILE A 18 -13.27 11.72 15.32
CA ILE A 18 -12.24 11.67 16.38
C ILE A 18 -11.01 12.49 15.98
N ASN A 19 -10.57 12.39 14.72
CA ASN A 19 -9.45 13.19 14.22
C ASN A 19 -9.79 14.68 14.17
N ALA A 20 -11.02 15.07 13.82
CA ALA A 20 -11.44 16.46 13.88
C ALA A 20 -11.43 17.00 15.32
N ILE A 21 -11.94 16.22 16.29
CA ILE A 21 -11.94 16.56 17.71
C ILE A 21 -10.51 16.74 18.23
N ASN A 22 -9.63 15.75 18.00
CA ASN A 22 -8.25 15.79 18.48
C ASN A 22 -7.43 16.95 17.89
N ASN A 23 -7.79 17.43 16.70
CA ASN A 23 -7.11 18.53 16.02
C ASN A 23 -7.82 19.89 16.17
N ASN A 24 -8.78 20.01 17.10
CA ASN A 24 -9.59 21.23 17.31
C ASN A 24 -10.23 21.78 16.03
N LYS A 25 -10.66 20.89 15.12
CA LYS A 25 -11.33 21.22 13.86
C LYS A 25 -12.85 21.04 13.95
N THR A 26 -13.39 21.18 15.15
CA THR A 26 -14.83 21.03 15.43
C THR A 26 -15.39 22.30 16.04
N GLU A 27 -16.68 22.53 15.82
CA GLU A 27 -17.42 23.66 16.42
C GLU A 27 -17.92 23.36 17.84
N PHE A 28 -17.53 22.23 18.44
CA PHE A 28 -17.89 21.93 19.82
C PHE A 28 -17.33 23.00 20.76
N ASP A 29 -18.20 23.56 21.59
CA ASP A 29 -17.87 24.47 22.68
C ASP A 29 -17.33 23.74 23.92
N TYR A 30 -17.33 22.41 23.89
CA TYR A 30 -16.72 21.52 24.86
C TYR A 30 -15.81 20.50 24.17
N PHE A 31 -14.97 19.81 24.94
CA PHE A 31 -14.18 18.70 24.43
C PHE A 31 -14.93 17.40 24.67
N PRO A 32 -15.48 16.73 23.64
CA PRO A 32 -16.23 15.50 23.84
C PRO A 32 -15.36 14.42 24.50
N PHE A 33 -15.95 13.68 25.44
CA PHE A 33 -15.27 12.54 26.03
C PHE A 33 -15.16 11.40 25.00
N ILE A 34 -13.94 10.95 24.76
CA ILE A 34 -13.62 9.80 23.90
C ILE A 34 -12.85 8.80 24.77
N SER A 35 -13.35 7.57 24.85
CA SER A 35 -12.71 6.53 25.67
C SER A 35 -11.29 6.23 25.17
N LYS A 36 -10.40 5.84 26.09
CA LYS A 36 -9.03 5.46 25.76
C LYS A 36 -9.00 4.31 24.75
N GLU A 37 -9.86 3.31 24.96
CA GLU A 37 -10.02 2.15 24.08
C GLU A 37 -10.38 2.56 22.64
N LEU A 38 -11.31 3.51 22.48
CA LEU A 38 -11.70 3.99 21.16
C LEU A 38 -10.59 4.79 20.49
N LYS A 39 -9.80 5.56 21.25
CA LYS A 39 -8.62 6.26 20.72
C LYS A 39 -7.56 5.28 20.22
N GLU A 40 -7.27 4.24 21.00
CA GLU A 40 -6.29 3.21 20.63
C GLU A 40 -6.73 2.42 19.39
N LEU A 41 -8.00 2.01 19.34
CA LEU A 41 -8.57 1.32 18.18
C LEU A 41 -8.51 2.17 16.91
N VAL A 42 -8.71 3.49 17.04
CA VAL A 42 -8.61 4.41 15.90
C VAL A 42 -7.17 4.68 15.47
N ALA A 43 -6.23 4.78 16.40
CA ALA A 43 -4.82 4.95 16.05
C ALA A 43 -4.27 3.78 15.21
N ILE A 44 -4.61 2.54 15.59
CA ILE A 44 -4.12 1.33 14.92
C ILE A 44 -4.51 1.31 13.43
N ASP A 45 -5.79 1.49 13.06
CA ASP A 45 -6.12 1.43 11.62
C ASP A 45 -5.64 2.67 10.83
N ASP A 46 -5.40 3.82 11.49
CA ASP A 46 -4.82 4.98 10.80
C ASP A 46 -3.35 4.70 10.42
N GLU A 47 -2.58 4.05 11.30
CA GLU A 47 -1.21 3.56 11.01
C GLU A 47 -1.22 2.52 9.89
N ILE A 48 -2.08 1.50 9.98
CA ILE A 48 -2.20 0.45 8.95
C ILE A 48 -2.59 1.05 7.60
N ARG A 49 -3.50 2.03 7.57
CA ARG A 49 -3.90 2.69 6.31
C ARG A 49 -2.75 3.49 5.72
N GLU A 50 -1.98 4.20 6.54
CA GLU A 50 -0.82 4.96 6.09
C GLU A 50 0.29 4.03 5.55
N GLU A 51 0.55 2.92 6.23
CA GLU A 51 1.49 1.89 5.81
C GLU A 51 1.09 1.27 4.47
N ASN A 52 -0.17 0.84 4.33
CA ASN A 52 -0.72 0.33 3.06
C ASN A 52 -0.62 1.36 1.93
N SER A 53 -0.85 2.65 2.21
CA SER A 53 -0.71 3.71 1.20
C SER A 53 0.74 3.88 0.75
N LYS A 54 1.71 3.78 1.68
CA LYS A 54 3.14 3.85 1.36
C LYS A 54 3.57 2.62 0.56
N GLU A 55 3.17 1.43 0.97
CA GLU A 55 3.47 0.17 0.27
C GLU A 55 2.96 0.20 -1.18
N ASN A 56 1.71 0.64 -1.40
CA ASN A 56 1.15 0.74 -2.74
C ASN A 56 1.89 1.76 -3.62
N LYS A 57 2.34 2.87 -3.05
CA LYS A 57 3.14 3.86 -3.78
C LYS A 57 4.49 3.27 -4.20
N THR A 58 5.21 2.64 -3.27
CA THR A 58 6.49 1.97 -3.54
C THR A 58 6.33 0.87 -4.59
N LYS A 59 5.26 0.07 -4.54
CA LYS A 59 4.98 -0.98 -5.52
C LYS A 59 4.76 -0.43 -6.93
N ASN A 60 4.09 0.71 -7.05
CA ASN A 60 3.87 1.36 -8.35
C ASN A 60 5.17 1.94 -8.91
N GLU A 61 5.97 2.62 -8.08
CA GLU A 61 7.28 3.15 -8.47
C GLU A 61 8.22 2.02 -8.94
N LEU A 62 8.32 0.92 -8.18
CA LEU A 62 9.10 -0.26 -8.55
C LEU A 62 8.62 -0.90 -9.86
N LYS A 63 7.30 -0.93 -10.11
CA LYS A 63 6.74 -1.48 -11.34
C LYS A 63 7.11 -0.62 -12.55
N GLU A 64 7.07 0.70 -12.40
CA GLU A 64 7.48 1.63 -13.46
C GLU A 64 8.98 1.51 -13.76
N GLU A 65 9.83 1.47 -12.73
CA GLU A 65 11.28 1.26 -12.89
C GLU A 65 11.59 -0.07 -13.60
N LEU A 66 10.91 -1.15 -13.21
CA LEU A 66 11.08 -2.47 -13.83
C LEU A 66 10.71 -2.46 -15.32
N GLU A 67 9.61 -1.79 -15.69
CA GLU A 67 9.21 -1.66 -17.10
C GLU A 67 10.19 -0.81 -17.91
N GLN A 68 10.74 0.26 -17.32
CA GLN A 68 11.79 1.05 -17.95
C GLN A 68 13.06 0.23 -18.17
N MET A 69 13.50 -0.54 -17.16
CA MET A 69 14.64 -1.46 -17.28
C MET A 69 14.43 -2.51 -18.37
N LYS A 70 13.24 -3.14 -18.44
CA LYS A 70 12.90 -4.11 -19.51
C LYS A 70 12.98 -3.46 -20.88
N LYS A 71 12.52 -2.22 -21.03
CA LYS A 71 12.58 -1.50 -22.30
C LYS A 71 14.03 -1.22 -22.71
N LEU A 72 14.84 -0.71 -21.80
CA LEU A 72 16.27 -0.47 -22.04
C LEU A 72 17.01 -1.75 -22.43
N LEU A 73 16.79 -2.85 -21.71
CA LEU A 73 17.38 -4.16 -22.04
C LEU A 73 16.94 -4.65 -23.43
N ASN A 74 15.66 -4.49 -23.78
CA ASN A 74 15.18 -4.84 -25.11
C ASN A 74 15.84 -4.02 -26.22
N ASP A 75 16.05 -2.72 -25.99
CA ASP A 75 16.70 -1.83 -26.95
C ASP A 75 18.19 -2.18 -27.09
N ILE A 76 18.87 -2.52 -26.00
CA ILE A 76 20.25 -3.04 -26.02
C ILE A 76 20.33 -4.34 -26.83
N ILE A 77 19.48 -5.33 -26.54
CA ILE A 77 19.44 -6.62 -27.26
C ILE A 77 19.24 -6.40 -28.76
N LYS A 78 18.32 -5.53 -29.15
CA LYS A 78 18.09 -5.15 -30.56
C LYS A 78 19.33 -4.49 -31.17
N SER A 79 19.94 -3.54 -30.47
CA SER A 79 21.11 -2.81 -30.96
C SER A 79 22.32 -3.71 -31.18
N LEU A 80 22.45 -4.78 -30.38
CA LEU A 80 23.54 -5.74 -30.48
C LEU A 80 23.26 -6.88 -31.48
N ASN A 81 22.11 -6.87 -32.19
CA ASN A 81 21.65 -7.96 -33.06
C ASN A 81 21.74 -9.34 -32.37
N ILE A 82 21.50 -9.38 -31.05
CA ILE A 82 21.48 -10.63 -30.32
C ILE A 82 20.14 -11.30 -30.62
N ASP A 83 20.18 -12.43 -31.33
CA ASP A 83 19.00 -13.27 -31.56
C ASP A 83 18.41 -13.70 -30.21
N LYS A 84 17.20 -13.23 -29.91
CA LYS A 84 16.48 -13.60 -28.68
C LYS A 84 16.23 -15.10 -28.57
N ASP A 85 16.23 -15.81 -29.68
CA ASP A 85 16.06 -17.26 -29.73
C ASP A 85 17.32 -18.02 -29.31
N LYS A 86 18.52 -17.43 -29.41
CA LYS A 86 19.78 -18.02 -28.89
C LYS A 86 19.92 -17.87 -27.36
N ILE A 87 19.32 -16.83 -26.76
CA ILE A 87 19.38 -16.60 -25.30
C ILE A 87 18.60 -17.68 -24.51
N LYS A 88 17.62 -18.33 -25.15
CA LYS A 88 16.85 -19.42 -24.51
C LYS A 88 17.62 -20.73 -24.42
N GLU A 89 18.63 -20.93 -25.26
CA GLU A 89 19.37 -22.19 -25.38
C GLU A 89 20.39 -22.36 -24.23
N ASP A 90 21.02 -21.27 -23.78
CA ASP A 90 22.07 -21.32 -22.75
C ASP A 90 21.55 -21.54 -21.31
N ASN A 91 20.24 -21.47 -21.06
CA ASN A 91 19.68 -21.68 -19.71
C ASN A 91 19.35 -23.15 -19.39
N ASN A 92 19.38 -24.06 -20.38
CA ASN A 92 19.16 -25.49 -20.13
C ASN A 92 20.46 -26.23 -19.78
N ASP A 93 21.64 -25.71 -20.11
CA ASP A 93 22.92 -26.41 -19.88
C ASP A 93 23.45 -26.28 -18.43
N VAL A 94 22.77 -25.49 -17.59
CA VAL A 94 23.09 -25.33 -16.16
C VAL A 94 22.37 -26.37 -15.29
N ILE A 95 21.26 -26.95 -15.75
CA ILE A 95 20.46 -27.90 -14.94
C ILE A 95 21.02 -29.33 -15.00
N GLU A 96 21.69 -29.75 -16.08
CA GLU A 96 22.20 -31.14 -16.20
C GLU A 96 23.53 -31.41 -15.48
N LYS A 97 24.27 -30.40 -15.03
CA LYS A 97 25.57 -30.59 -14.32
C LYS A 97 25.46 -30.78 -12.81
N ILE A 98 24.26 -30.73 -12.25
CA ILE A 98 24.04 -30.96 -10.81
C ILE A 98 23.83 -32.46 -10.49
N ASP A 99 23.50 -33.28 -11.49
CA ASP A 99 23.12 -34.69 -11.31
C ASP A 99 24.07 -35.72 -11.99
N SER A 100 25.36 -35.40 -12.23
CA SER A 100 26.36 -36.37 -12.75
C SER A 100 27.60 -36.50 -11.89
#